data_AF-A0A1E7ND80-F1
#
_entry.id   AF-A0A1E7ND80-F1
#
_cell.length_a   1.000
_cell.length_b   1.000
_cell.length_c   1.000
_cell.angle_alpha   90.00
_cell.angle_beta   90.00
_cell.angle_gamma   90.00
#
_symmetry.space_group_name_H-M   'P 1'
#
loop_
_entity.id
_entity.type
_entity.pdbx_description
1 polymer ?
#
loop_
_entity_poly.entity_id
_entity_poly.type
_entity_poly.pdbx_seq_one_letter_code
_entity_poly.pdbx_strand_id
1 'polypeptide(L)'
;MLSARKPAGRFAAVASLSAGLLLTSAVTATADEPPSGGAEQCFPNVICAHAGSGGTTATPNPGGNGGGSDGGPELCSYHGVQWACYDPQWGSFDSGEGCYYRELDKQPPADDSAWGTNKPSDGSIYSKVCPQTNGGQDGAQFVFVPTGQRAKSVAELKQEAKDRVHLPAPVGRVAPSGTAVVKAPVWLWAENATPPKPGNATSGGVSVTVTARLTGATWDFGDGRTKECATAGTPYDPKYGGTASPDCGYEFTVGSGTKQNGAFTATVSTHWVADVVVTGPKPEKYTISMPPQDSEPFTVKVAEVQVLN
;
A
#
# COMPACT_ATOMS: atom_id res chain seq x y z
N MET A 1 -1.35 -35.14 -48.98
CA MET A 1 -0.42 -36.21 -49.38
C MET A 1 0.56 -35.63 -50.39
N LEU A 2 1.87 -35.69 -50.06
CA LEU A 2 3.08 -35.84 -50.91
C LEU A 2 3.07 -35.19 -52.30
N SER A 3 4.09 -34.51 -52.80
CA SER A 3 5.50 -34.43 -52.42
C SER A 3 6.17 -33.37 -53.30
N ALA A 4 7.29 -32.86 -52.79
CA ALA A 4 8.19 -31.87 -53.37
C ALA A 4 8.75 -32.23 -54.77
N ARG A 5 9.25 -31.21 -55.49
CA ARG A 5 10.53 -31.24 -56.24
C ARG A 5 10.94 -29.84 -56.73
N LYS A 6 12.12 -29.38 -56.28
CA LYS A 6 12.95 -28.32 -56.93
C LYS A 6 13.83 -28.96 -58.01
N PRO A 7 14.23 -28.20 -59.04
CA PRO A 7 15.67 -28.00 -59.32
C PRO A 7 15.97 -26.54 -59.75
N ALA A 8 17.00 -25.90 -59.19
CA ALA A 8 18.40 -25.84 -59.66
C ALA A 8 18.63 -24.90 -60.87
N GLY A 9 19.43 -23.85 -60.66
CA GLY A 9 20.00 -22.99 -61.69
C GLY A 9 21.24 -22.28 -61.15
N ARG A 10 22.40 -22.53 -61.77
CA ARG A 10 23.75 -22.01 -61.45
C ARG A 10 24.07 -20.75 -62.28
N PHE A 11 25.25 -20.17 -62.01
CA PHE A 11 26.02 -19.12 -62.71
C PHE A 11 25.85 -17.71 -62.10
N ALA A 12 26.79 -17.19 -61.29
CA ALA A 12 28.18 -16.75 -61.53
C ALA A 12 28.27 -15.31 -62.07
N ALA A 13 28.78 -14.40 -61.23
CA ALA A 13 29.54 -13.22 -61.66
C ALA A 13 30.35 -12.68 -60.48
N VAL A 14 31.66 -12.55 -60.73
CA VAL A 14 32.70 -12.01 -59.87
C VAL A 14 32.68 -10.48 -59.94
N ALA A 15 32.81 -9.79 -58.81
CA ALA A 15 33.32 -8.43 -58.77
C ALA A 15 33.96 -8.15 -57.39
N SER A 16 35.29 -8.26 -57.37
CA SER A 16 36.18 -7.82 -56.31
C SER A 16 36.21 -6.29 -56.21
N LEU A 17 36.04 -5.76 -54.99
CA LEU A 17 36.44 -4.40 -54.62
C LEU A 17 37.01 -4.43 -53.22
N SER A 18 38.35 -4.42 -53.19
CA SER A 18 39.19 -4.23 -52.03
C SER A 18 39.04 -2.79 -51.51
N ALA A 19 38.77 -2.62 -50.22
CA ALA A 19 38.91 -1.33 -49.55
C ALA A 19 39.32 -1.51 -48.09
N GLY A 20 40.54 -1.07 -47.78
CA GLY A 20 40.90 -0.38 -46.54
C GLY A 20 40.85 -1.18 -45.23
N LEU A 21 41.91 -1.93 -44.96
CA LEU A 21 42.25 -2.41 -43.62
C LEU A 21 42.76 -1.24 -42.76
N LEU A 22 41.93 -0.71 -41.87
CA LEU A 22 42.38 0.14 -40.74
C LEU A 22 42.57 -0.76 -39.52
N LEU A 23 43.83 -1.13 -39.26
CA LEU A 23 44.26 -1.78 -38.02
C LEU A 23 44.12 -0.79 -36.86
N THR A 24 43.03 -0.90 -36.11
CA THR A 24 43.01 -0.45 -34.72
C THR A 24 43.48 -1.63 -33.88
N SER A 25 44.54 -1.42 -33.10
CA SER A 25 45.06 -2.37 -32.12
C SER A 25 44.03 -2.56 -31.01
N ALA A 26 43.11 -3.50 -31.19
CA ALA A 26 42.35 -4.06 -30.09
C ALA A 26 43.30 -4.91 -29.25
N VAL A 27 43.51 -4.50 -28.00
CA VAL A 27 44.12 -5.36 -26.99
C VAL A 27 43.19 -6.57 -26.83
N THR A 28 43.70 -7.76 -27.12
CA THR A 28 43.02 -9.01 -26.77
C THR A 28 43.01 -9.12 -25.25
N ALA A 29 41.86 -8.85 -24.64
CA ALA A 29 41.59 -9.34 -23.30
C ALA A 29 41.44 -10.87 -23.38
N THR A 30 42.37 -11.60 -22.80
CA THR A 30 42.21 -13.03 -22.57
C THR A 30 41.19 -13.20 -21.45
N ALA A 31 40.04 -13.79 -21.75
CA ALA A 31 39.15 -14.29 -20.72
C ALA A 31 39.74 -15.60 -20.20
N ASP A 32 40.17 -15.62 -18.94
CA ASP A 32 40.34 -16.87 -18.20
C ASP A 32 38.96 -17.49 -18.00
N GLU A 33 38.81 -18.77 -18.34
CA GLU A 33 37.61 -19.55 -18.06
C GLU A 33 37.43 -19.67 -16.54
N PRO A 34 36.31 -19.22 -15.94
CA PRO A 34 35.98 -19.63 -14.59
C PRO A 34 35.52 -21.09 -14.62
N PRO A 35 35.89 -21.91 -13.62
CA PRO A 35 35.44 -23.28 -13.54
C PRO A 35 33.91 -23.33 -13.48
N SER A 36 33.35 -24.28 -14.24
CA SER A 36 31.93 -24.60 -14.37
C SER A 36 31.24 -24.72 -13.01
N GLY A 37 30.54 -23.67 -12.59
CA GLY A 37 29.52 -23.73 -11.54
C GLY A 37 28.16 -23.83 -12.21
N GLY A 38 27.52 -25.00 -12.09
CA GLY A 38 26.20 -25.26 -12.65
C GLY A 38 25.17 -24.25 -12.13
N ALA A 39 24.50 -23.58 -13.06
CA ALA A 39 23.30 -22.83 -12.78
C ALA A 39 22.10 -23.80 -12.78
N GLU A 40 21.67 -24.23 -11.60
CA GLU A 40 20.31 -24.69 -11.39
C GLU A 40 19.58 -23.74 -10.44
N GLN A 41 18.68 -22.97 -11.05
CA GLN A 41 17.40 -22.48 -10.55
C GLN A 41 17.36 -21.67 -9.24
N CYS A 42 16.99 -20.40 -9.40
CA CYS A 42 16.78 -19.42 -8.36
C CYS A 42 15.69 -19.82 -7.35
N PHE A 43 16.05 -19.77 -6.06
CA PHE A 43 15.15 -19.39 -4.95
C PHE A 43 15.77 -18.16 -4.26
N PRO A 44 15.02 -17.08 -3.96
CA PRO A 44 15.63 -15.82 -3.56
C PRO A 44 16.00 -15.85 -2.07
N ASN A 45 17.26 -16.15 -1.77
CA ASN A 45 17.88 -15.83 -0.49
C ASN A 45 19.08 -14.90 -0.75
N VAL A 46 19.00 -13.72 -0.14
CA VAL A 46 20.05 -12.76 0.24
C VAL A 46 21.44 -13.01 -0.38
N ILE A 47 21.82 -12.19 -1.35
CA ILE A 47 23.22 -12.07 -1.77
C ILE A 47 23.96 -11.30 -0.68
N CYS A 48 24.84 -11.98 0.06
CA CYS A 48 25.91 -11.31 0.80
C CYS A 48 26.98 -10.86 -0.20
N ALA A 49 26.83 -9.65 -0.74
CA ALA A 49 27.94 -8.96 -1.38
C ALA A 49 28.62 -8.11 -0.31
N HIS A 50 29.88 -8.41 0.01
CA HIS A 50 30.77 -7.43 0.63
C HIS A 50 31.01 -6.29 -0.37
N ALA A 51 30.10 -5.32 -0.39
CA ALA A 51 30.32 -4.04 -1.03
C ALA A 51 30.99 -3.12 -0.01
N GLY A 52 32.32 -3.08 -0.05
CA GLY A 52 33.06 -1.94 0.47
C GLY A 52 32.74 -0.72 -0.37
N SER A 53 31.70 0.02 0.00
CA SER A 53 31.43 1.37 -0.51
C SER A 53 30.78 2.18 0.60
N GLY A 54 31.49 3.22 1.03
CA GLY A 54 31.12 4.08 2.15
C GLY A 54 29.73 4.69 1.99
N GLY A 55 28.89 4.44 2.98
CA GLY A 55 27.76 5.26 3.36
C GLY A 55 27.87 5.50 4.85
N THR A 56 28.17 6.73 5.26
CA THR A 56 28.23 7.16 6.65
C THR A 56 26.86 7.01 7.30
N THR A 57 26.59 5.86 7.90
CA THR A 57 25.64 5.73 9.00
C THR A 57 26.46 5.85 10.28
N ALA A 58 26.16 6.87 11.08
CA ALA A 58 26.85 7.12 12.33
C ALA A 58 26.65 5.92 13.26
N THR A 59 27.72 5.18 13.50
CA THR A 59 27.82 4.25 14.63
C THR A 59 27.91 5.09 15.90
N PRO A 60 26.94 5.01 16.84
CA PRO A 60 27.13 5.60 18.15
C PRO A 60 28.11 4.71 18.92
N ASN A 61 29.37 5.14 19.03
CA ASN A 61 30.32 4.55 19.97
C ASN A 61 30.05 5.11 21.39
N PRO A 62 30.35 4.38 22.48
CA PRO A 62 29.87 4.70 23.82
C PRO A 62 30.79 5.72 24.48
N GLY A 63 30.26 6.89 24.77
CA GLY A 63 31.02 7.91 25.49
C GLY A 63 30.44 9.30 25.30
N GLY A 64 29.25 9.55 25.84
CA GLY A 64 28.63 10.86 25.71
C GLY A 64 27.45 11.03 26.66
N ASN A 65 27.75 11.29 27.93
CA ASN A 65 26.77 11.85 28.85
C ASN A 65 26.51 13.29 28.41
N GLY A 66 25.40 13.57 27.74
CA GLY A 66 25.08 14.91 27.25
C GLY A 66 23.68 15.01 26.70
N GLY A 67 22.79 15.65 27.47
CA GLY A 67 21.45 15.99 27.03
C GLY A 67 21.46 16.96 25.84
N GLY A 68 20.58 16.72 24.89
CA GLY A 68 20.39 17.57 23.71
C GLY A 68 19.24 17.05 22.88
N SER A 69 18.09 17.72 22.98
CA SER A 69 16.95 17.58 22.08
C SER A 69 17.36 17.98 20.66
N ASP A 70 17.32 17.04 19.72
CA ASP A 70 16.70 17.19 18.38
C ASP A 70 17.04 15.98 17.48
N GLY A 71 16.00 15.34 16.93
CA GLY A 71 16.06 14.52 15.71
C GLY A 71 16.70 13.12 15.74
N GLY A 72 17.27 12.65 16.85
CA GLY A 72 17.86 11.31 16.93
C GLY A 72 16.81 10.18 16.93
N PRO A 73 17.13 8.99 16.39
CA PRO A 73 16.27 7.80 16.52
C PRO A 73 15.98 7.55 18.01
N GLU A 74 14.81 7.01 18.33
CA GLU A 74 14.55 6.54 19.70
C GLU A 74 15.62 5.53 20.09
N LEU A 75 16.20 5.69 21.28
CA LEU A 75 17.29 4.85 21.75
C LEU A 75 16.79 3.87 22.80
N CYS A 76 17.09 2.60 22.56
CA CYS A 76 16.86 1.48 23.45
C CYS A 76 18.20 1.07 24.06
N SER A 77 18.19 0.42 25.21
CA SER A 77 19.44 -0.02 25.86
C SER A 77 19.42 -1.50 26.16
N TYR A 78 20.58 -2.14 26.01
CA TYR A 78 20.85 -3.49 26.44
C TYR A 78 22.26 -3.52 27.05
N HIS A 79 22.37 -4.04 28.28
CA HIS A 79 23.62 -4.04 29.06
C HIS A 79 24.38 -2.70 29.08
N GLY A 80 23.66 -1.58 29.12
CA GLY A 80 24.27 -0.23 29.20
C GLY A 80 24.80 0.32 27.87
N VAL A 81 24.64 -0.42 26.77
CA VAL A 81 24.90 0.07 25.41
C VAL A 81 23.59 0.60 24.82
N GLN A 82 23.66 1.73 24.10
CA GLN A 82 22.51 2.32 23.42
C GLN A 82 22.45 1.87 21.96
N TRP A 83 21.25 1.50 21.53
CA TRP A 83 20.91 1.03 20.20
C TRP A 83 19.70 1.81 19.69
N ALA A 84 19.56 1.97 18.38
CA ALA A 84 18.31 2.50 17.84
C ALA A 84 17.18 1.50 18.16
N CYS A 85 16.07 1.97 18.75
CA CYS A 85 14.91 1.12 19.01
C CYS A 85 14.28 0.53 17.74
N TYR A 86 14.54 1.17 16.60
CA TYR A 86 14.09 0.72 15.30
C TYR A 86 15.17 0.96 14.24
N ASP A 87 15.41 -0.04 13.42
CA ASP A 87 16.25 0.00 12.23
C ASP A 87 15.42 -0.48 11.01
N PRO A 88 15.42 0.23 9.86
CA PRO A 88 14.63 -0.19 8.69
C PRO A 88 15.02 -1.56 8.12
N GLN A 89 16.27 -1.98 8.29
CA GLN A 89 16.80 -3.25 7.78
C GLN A 89 16.60 -4.39 8.76
N TRP A 90 16.69 -4.13 10.07
CA TRP A 90 16.63 -5.19 11.10
C TRP A 90 15.38 -5.19 11.96
N GLY A 91 14.53 -4.16 11.86
CA GLY A 91 13.27 -4.05 12.56
C GLY A 91 13.42 -3.45 13.96
N SER A 92 12.66 -3.98 14.91
CA SER A 92 12.55 -3.41 16.26
C SER A 92 13.58 -4.03 17.20
N PHE A 93 14.26 -3.21 18.00
CA PHE A 93 15.19 -3.70 19.01
C PHE A 93 14.43 -4.18 20.26
N ASP A 94 14.70 -5.41 20.68
CA ASP A 94 14.24 -5.95 21.95
C ASP A 94 15.31 -5.68 23.03
N SER A 95 15.00 -4.79 23.97
CA SER A 95 15.90 -4.44 25.08
C SER A 95 16.07 -5.53 26.14
N GLY A 96 15.24 -6.58 26.14
CA GLY A 96 15.37 -7.72 27.03
C GLY A 96 16.35 -8.76 26.50
N GLU A 97 16.38 -8.96 25.18
CA GLU A 97 17.26 -9.93 24.51
C GLU A 97 18.49 -9.32 23.83
N GLY A 98 18.48 -8.01 23.58
CA GLY A 98 19.56 -7.33 22.88
C GLY A 98 19.61 -7.61 21.38
N CYS A 99 18.47 -7.95 20.77
CA CYS A 99 18.40 -8.33 19.36
C CYS A 99 17.33 -7.51 18.62
N TYR A 100 17.57 -7.28 17.34
CA TYR A 100 16.59 -6.74 16.42
C TYR A 100 15.69 -7.86 15.87
N TYR A 101 14.41 -7.56 15.74
CA TYR A 101 13.38 -8.42 15.19
C TYR A 101 12.62 -7.70 14.09
N ARG A 102 12.65 -8.27 12.87
CA ARG A 102 11.84 -7.82 11.73
C ARG A 102 10.92 -8.94 11.28
N GLU A 103 9.61 -8.69 11.30
CA GLU A 103 8.65 -9.64 10.75
C GLU A 103 8.91 -9.81 9.26
N LEU A 104 8.81 -11.04 8.74
CA LEU A 104 8.96 -11.24 7.30
C LEU A 104 7.77 -10.68 6.56
N ASP A 105 8.02 -9.87 5.52
CA ASP A 105 6.99 -9.27 4.65
C ASP A 105 6.05 -10.32 4.07
N LYS A 106 6.57 -11.52 3.78
CA LYS A 106 5.81 -12.69 3.38
C LYS A 106 6.13 -13.85 4.31
N GLN A 107 5.12 -14.26 5.08
CA GLN A 107 5.22 -15.42 5.95
C GLN A 107 5.33 -16.71 5.13
N PRO A 108 6.11 -17.70 5.61
CA PRO A 108 6.16 -19.02 4.99
C PRO A 108 4.77 -19.69 4.95
N PRO A 109 4.50 -20.58 3.97
CA PRO A 109 3.32 -21.43 3.98
C PRO A 109 3.15 -22.17 5.32
N ALA A 110 1.91 -22.53 5.68
CA ALA A 110 1.61 -23.10 7.01
C ALA A 110 2.28 -24.45 7.30
N ASP A 111 2.68 -25.18 6.25
CA ASP A 111 3.37 -26.46 6.29
C ASP A 111 4.91 -26.34 6.22
N ASP A 112 5.44 -25.11 6.18
CA ASP A 112 6.87 -24.85 6.14
C ASP A 112 7.57 -25.26 7.45
N SER A 113 8.77 -25.81 7.36
CA SER A 113 9.55 -26.26 8.52
C SER A 113 9.98 -25.11 9.44
N ALA A 114 10.01 -23.86 8.94
CA ALA A 114 10.28 -22.67 9.75
C ALA A 114 9.32 -22.49 10.93
N TRP A 115 8.10 -23.03 10.85
CA TRP A 115 7.13 -22.99 11.94
C TRP A 115 7.48 -23.94 13.09
N GLY A 116 8.29 -24.97 12.84
CA GLY A 116 8.57 -26.03 13.81
C GLY A 116 7.28 -26.69 14.29
N THR A 117 7.00 -26.61 15.59
CA THR A 117 5.75 -27.11 16.20
C THR A 117 4.65 -26.05 16.31
N ASN A 118 4.91 -24.82 15.87
CA ASN A 118 3.98 -23.70 15.96
C ASN A 118 3.08 -23.59 14.73
N LYS A 119 2.11 -22.69 14.77
CA LYS A 119 1.17 -22.44 13.67
C LYS A 119 1.16 -20.95 13.31
N PRO A 120 0.84 -20.60 12.05
CA PRO A 120 0.64 -19.20 11.64
C PRO A 120 -0.45 -18.45 12.42
N SER A 121 -1.37 -19.17 13.08
CA SER A 121 -2.39 -18.56 13.94
C SER A 121 -1.85 -18.07 15.29
N ASP A 122 -0.70 -18.56 15.72
CA ASP A 122 -0.20 -18.40 17.09
C ASP A 122 0.94 -17.37 17.17
N GLY A 123 1.40 -16.86 16.02
CA GLY A 123 2.51 -15.94 15.89
C GLY A 123 3.00 -15.82 14.45
N SER A 124 4.14 -15.14 14.27
CA SER A 124 4.78 -14.93 12.96
C SER A 124 6.25 -15.35 13.01
N ILE A 125 6.81 -15.64 11.86
CA ILE A 125 8.26 -15.80 11.66
C ILE A 125 8.90 -14.42 11.51
N TYR A 126 9.96 -14.20 12.27
CA TYR A 126 10.78 -13.00 12.28
C TYR A 126 12.21 -13.31 11.84
N SER A 127 12.84 -12.35 11.16
CA SER A 127 14.29 -12.26 11.08
C SER A 127 14.81 -11.63 12.37
N LYS A 128 15.60 -12.40 13.13
CA LYS A 128 16.30 -12.01 14.35
C LYS A 128 17.77 -11.74 14.03
N VAL A 129 18.26 -10.56 14.39
CA VAL A 129 19.67 -10.17 14.26
C VAL A 129 20.14 -9.64 15.61
N CYS A 130 21.12 -10.31 16.21
CA CYS A 130 21.72 -9.86 17.46
C CYS A 130 23.04 -9.13 17.15
N PRO A 131 23.09 -7.79 17.32
CA PRO A 131 24.33 -7.06 17.13
C PRO A 131 25.31 -7.36 18.28
N GLN A 132 26.59 -7.47 17.94
CA GLN A 132 27.66 -7.68 18.93
C GLN A 132 28.22 -6.32 19.38
N THR A 133 28.60 -6.24 20.67
CA THR A 133 29.11 -5.00 21.27
C THR A 133 30.47 -4.54 20.74
N ASN A 134 31.18 -5.37 19.96
CA ASN A 134 32.42 -5.04 19.26
C ASN A 134 32.20 -4.48 17.84
N GLY A 135 30.94 -4.22 17.46
CA GLY A 135 30.59 -3.75 16.11
C GLY A 135 30.40 -4.87 15.08
N GLY A 136 30.53 -6.14 15.47
CA GLY A 136 30.12 -7.29 14.66
C GLY A 136 28.61 -7.55 14.72
N GLN A 137 28.10 -8.46 13.89
CA GLN A 137 26.70 -8.90 13.91
C GLN A 137 26.64 -10.42 13.70
N ASP A 138 25.73 -11.07 14.42
CA ASP A 138 25.38 -12.44 14.09
C ASP A 138 24.59 -12.50 12.78
N GLY A 139 24.68 -13.62 12.07
CA GLY A 139 23.85 -13.85 10.88
C GLY A 139 22.37 -13.84 11.24
N ALA A 140 21.53 -13.35 10.33
CA ALA A 140 20.09 -13.32 10.52
C ALA A 140 19.53 -14.74 10.74
N GLN A 141 18.78 -14.92 11.82
CA GLN A 141 18.10 -16.16 12.17
C GLN A 141 16.60 -16.01 11.92
N PHE A 142 15.94 -17.03 11.39
CA PHE A 142 14.49 -17.06 11.31
C PHE A 142 13.91 -17.73 12.56
N VAL A 143 13.08 -17.01 13.30
CA VAL A 143 12.52 -17.48 14.58
C VAL A 143 11.03 -17.24 14.62
N PHE A 144 10.29 -18.18 15.20
CA PHE A 144 8.88 -17.98 15.53
C PHE A 144 8.77 -17.11 16.78
N VAL A 145 7.99 -16.03 16.68
CA VAL A 145 7.65 -15.18 17.82
C VAL A 145 6.14 -15.30 18.07
N PRO A 146 5.72 -15.83 19.24
CA PRO A 146 4.30 -15.92 19.55
C PRO A 146 3.66 -14.53 19.62
N THR A 147 2.38 -14.45 19.26
CA THR A 147 1.63 -13.19 19.31
C THR A 147 1.69 -12.58 20.72
N GLY A 148 2.11 -11.32 20.79
CA GLY A 148 2.15 -10.55 22.05
C GLY A 148 3.36 -10.81 22.95
N GLN A 149 4.34 -11.61 22.54
CA GLN A 149 5.55 -11.86 23.35
C GLN A 149 6.62 -10.77 23.24
N ARG A 150 6.58 -9.92 22.21
CA ARG A 150 7.55 -8.82 22.02
C ARG A 150 6.86 -7.47 22.11
N ALA A 151 7.60 -6.47 22.60
CA ALA A 151 7.16 -5.09 22.47
C ALA A 151 7.19 -4.68 20.99
N LYS A 152 6.02 -4.33 20.44
CA LYS A 152 5.88 -3.82 19.07
C LYS A 152 6.50 -2.43 18.96
N SER A 153 7.15 -2.14 17.82
CA SER A 153 7.61 -0.79 17.49
C SER A 153 6.44 0.16 17.25
N VAL A 154 6.73 1.46 17.30
CA VAL A 154 5.79 2.51 16.92
C VAL A 154 5.25 2.31 15.50
N ALA A 155 6.08 1.85 14.56
CA ALA A 155 5.67 1.61 13.17
C ALA A 155 4.63 0.48 13.06
N GLU A 156 4.85 -0.63 13.77
CA GLU A 156 3.88 -1.74 13.82
C GLU A 156 2.59 -1.33 14.52
N LEU A 157 2.68 -0.56 15.62
CA LEU A 157 1.50 -0.04 16.30
C LEU A 157 0.70 0.90 15.38
N LYS A 158 1.36 1.73 14.57
CA LYS A 158 0.71 2.59 13.57
C LYS A 158 -0.04 1.77 12.52
N GLN A 159 0.60 0.73 11.99
CA GLN A 159 -0.02 -0.15 11.00
C GLN A 159 -1.20 -0.93 11.60
N GLU A 160 -1.01 -1.55 12.77
CA GLU A 160 -2.06 -2.29 13.46
C GLU A 160 -3.25 -1.41 13.86
N ALA A 161 -3.00 -0.20 14.37
CA ALA A 161 -4.07 0.74 14.69
C ALA A 161 -4.82 1.17 13.43
N LYS A 162 -4.13 1.35 12.29
CA LYS A 162 -4.76 1.65 11.01
C LYS A 162 -5.61 0.49 10.50
N ASP A 163 -5.12 -0.75 10.58
CA ASP A 163 -5.84 -1.95 10.10
C ASP A 163 -7.09 -2.28 10.93
N ARG A 164 -7.12 -1.81 12.18
CA ARG A 164 -8.30 -1.88 13.05
C ARG A 164 -9.39 -0.85 12.70
N VAL A 165 -9.12 0.09 11.79
CA VAL A 165 -10.12 1.03 11.27
C VAL A 165 -10.82 0.40 10.06
N HIS A 166 -12.02 -0.10 10.28
CA HIS A 166 -12.85 -0.68 9.21
C HIS A 166 -13.79 0.38 8.65
N LEU A 167 -13.45 0.90 7.48
CA LEU A 167 -14.30 1.85 6.77
C LEU A 167 -15.50 1.10 6.16
N PRO A 168 -16.73 1.61 6.35
CA PRO A 168 -17.93 1.00 5.77
C PRO A 168 -18.02 1.27 4.26
N ALA A 169 -18.49 0.27 3.52
CA ALA A 169 -18.92 0.47 2.14
C ALA A 169 -20.21 1.33 2.14
N PRO A 170 -20.23 2.45 1.40
CA PRO A 170 -21.40 3.33 1.36
C PRO A 170 -22.51 2.68 0.54
N VAL A 171 -23.75 3.15 0.78
CA VAL A 171 -24.88 2.83 -0.11
C VAL A 171 -25.42 4.13 -0.70
N GLY A 172 -25.31 4.26 -2.02
CA GLY A 172 -25.83 5.40 -2.75
C GLY A 172 -27.36 5.45 -2.74
N ARG A 173 -27.89 6.65 -2.51
CA ARG A 173 -29.32 6.97 -2.59
C ARG A 173 -29.56 8.24 -3.39
N VAL A 174 -30.68 8.24 -4.09
CA VAL A 174 -31.16 9.36 -4.91
C VAL A 174 -32.61 9.67 -4.55
N ALA A 175 -32.98 10.94 -4.54
CA ALA A 175 -34.37 11.37 -4.55
C ALA A 175 -34.64 12.32 -5.72
N PRO A 176 -35.76 12.14 -6.45
CA PRO A 176 -36.80 11.14 -6.22
C PRO A 176 -36.32 9.70 -6.51
N SER A 177 -36.84 8.73 -5.75
CA SER A 177 -36.49 7.30 -5.90
C SER A 177 -37.10 6.66 -7.16
N GLY A 178 -38.13 7.29 -7.72
CA GLY A 178 -38.73 6.89 -8.99
C GLY A 178 -37.96 7.46 -10.18
N THR A 179 -38.62 8.31 -10.96
CA THR A 179 -38.02 8.95 -12.14
C THR A 179 -37.75 10.41 -11.82
N ALA A 180 -36.50 10.82 -11.88
CA ALA A 180 -36.12 12.22 -11.86
C ALA A 180 -36.47 12.89 -13.20
N VAL A 181 -36.56 14.21 -13.20
CA VAL A 181 -36.84 15.01 -14.41
C VAL A 181 -35.61 15.82 -14.77
N VAL A 182 -35.33 15.93 -16.07
CA VAL A 182 -34.25 16.81 -16.57
C VAL A 182 -34.45 18.23 -16.06
N LYS A 183 -33.36 18.84 -15.56
CA LYS A 183 -33.31 20.18 -14.92
C LYS A 183 -34.14 20.33 -13.63
N ALA A 184 -34.65 19.23 -13.06
CA ALA A 184 -35.22 19.24 -11.72
C ALA A 184 -34.16 18.87 -10.68
N PRO A 185 -34.23 19.41 -9.45
CA PRO A 185 -33.30 19.05 -8.39
C PRO A 185 -33.37 17.57 -8.03
N VAL A 186 -32.20 16.91 -8.02
CA VAL A 186 -32.01 15.56 -7.50
C VAL A 186 -31.18 15.63 -6.24
N TRP A 187 -31.63 14.96 -5.19
CA TRP A 187 -30.89 14.81 -3.94
C TRP A 187 -30.02 13.57 -4.00
N LEU A 188 -28.81 13.68 -3.48
CA LEU A 188 -27.82 12.62 -3.44
C LEU A 188 -27.33 12.45 -2.01
N TRP A 189 -27.38 11.23 -1.47
CA TRP A 189 -26.74 10.93 -0.18
C TRP A 189 -26.20 9.51 -0.08
N ALA A 190 -25.07 9.36 0.59
CA ALA A 190 -24.44 8.08 0.91
C ALA A 190 -24.87 7.64 2.31
N GLU A 191 -25.65 6.57 2.38
CA GLU A 191 -25.86 5.85 3.64
C GLU A 191 -24.58 5.12 4.04
N ASN A 192 -24.49 4.74 5.33
CA ASN A 192 -23.31 4.09 5.91
C ASN A 192 -22.00 4.89 5.79
N ALA A 193 -22.04 6.21 5.62
CA ALA A 193 -20.85 7.07 5.52
C ALA A 193 -20.47 7.74 6.86
N THR A 194 -20.82 7.14 7.99
CA THR A 194 -20.46 7.68 9.32
C THR A 194 -19.08 7.18 9.76
N PRO A 195 -18.28 8.01 10.46
CA PRO A 195 -16.98 7.58 10.97
C PRO A 195 -17.08 6.29 11.81
N PRO A 196 -16.27 5.26 11.51
CA PRO A 196 -16.26 4.04 12.31
C PRO A 196 -15.59 4.28 13.67
N LYS A 197 -15.56 3.23 14.49
CA LYS A 197 -14.79 3.27 15.74
C LYS A 197 -13.30 3.49 15.44
N PRO A 198 -12.59 4.27 16.27
CA PRO A 198 -11.14 4.42 16.15
C PRO A 198 -10.41 3.08 16.32
N GLY A 199 -9.35 2.90 15.56
CA GLY A 199 -8.41 1.80 15.74
C GLY A 199 -7.36 2.17 16.78
N ASN A 200 -7.07 1.25 17.70
CA ASN A 200 -6.11 1.48 18.78
C ASN A 200 -5.12 0.33 18.85
N ALA A 201 -3.84 0.60 19.04
CA ALA A 201 -2.81 -0.40 19.32
C ALA A 201 -1.90 0.11 20.45
N THR A 202 -1.45 -0.76 21.34
CA THR A 202 -0.62 -0.37 22.49
C THR A 202 0.40 -1.44 22.79
N SER A 203 1.63 -1.02 23.04
CA SER A 203 2.74 -1.89 23.44
C SER A 203 3.83 -1.07 24.11
N GLY A 204 4.47 -1.62 25.15
CA GLY A 204 5.67 -1.01 25.74
C GLY A 204 5.49 0.44 26.23
N GLY A 205 4.29 0.81 26.71
CA GLY A 205 4.01 2.17 27.16
C GLY A 205 3.75 3.19 26.04
N VAL A 206 3.79 2.76 24.77
CA VAL A 206 3.34 3.54 23.61
C VAL A 206 1.93 3.12 23.24
N SER A 207 1.06 4.10 22.97
CA SER A 207 -0.30 3.87 22.43
C SER A 207 -0.51 4.69 21.17
N VAL A 208 -1.02 4.05 20.12
CA VAL A 208 -1.38 4.69 18.85
C VAL A 208 -2.89 4.57 18.64
N THR A 209 -3.52 5.71 18.38
CA THR A 209 -4.94 5.82 18.05
C THR A 209 -5.10 6.41 16.65
N VAL A 210 -5.88 5.75 15.80
CA VAL A 210 -6.23 6.20 14.44
C VAL A 210 -7.73 6.45 14.38
N THR A 211 -8.13 7.70 14.11
CA THR A 211 -9.54 8.11 14.05
C THR A 211 -9.88 8.59 12.64
N ALA A 212 -10.71 7.83 11.93
CA ALA A 212 -11.15 8.21 10.59
C ALA A 212 -12.19 9.34 10.60
N ARG A 213 -12.17 10.18 9.58
CA ARG A 213 -13.18 11.21 9.31
C ARG A 213 -13.48 11.27 7.81
N LEU A 214 -14.77 11.42 7.49
CA LEU A 214 -15.23 11.61 6.12
C LEU A 214 -14.84 13.01 5.64
N THR A 215 -14.34 13.13 4.41
CA THR A 215 -14.00 14.41 3.78
C THR A 215 -14.91 14.77 2.62
N GLY A 216 -15.66 13.81 2.07
CA GLY A 216 -16.63 14.05 1.02
C GLY A 216 -17.07 12.77 0.32
N ALA A 217 -17.88 12.95 -0.73
CA ALA A 217 -18.34 11.88 -1.60
C ALA A 217 -18.32 12.35 -3.06
N THR A 218 -17.90 11.46 -3.95
CA THR A 218 -17.95 11.66 -5.41
C THR A 218 -18.96 10.70 -6.01
N TRP A 219 -19.92 11.23 -6.75
CA TRP A 219 -20.90 10.48 -7.51
C TRP A 219 -20.45 10.39 -8.96
N ASP A 220 -20.53 9.20 -9.54
CA ASP A 220 -20.36 8.97 -10.97
C ASP A 220 -21.68 8.42 -11.53
N PHE A 221 -22.12 8.89 -12.69
CA PHE A 221 -23.36 8.47 -13.34
C PHE A 221 -23.15 7.52 -14.54
N GLY A 222 -21.93 6.99 -14.70
CA GLY A 222 -21.56 5.96 -15.68
C GLY A 222 -21.43 6.48 -17.11
N ASP A 223 -21.49 7.79 -17.30
CA ASP A 223 -21.37 8.43 -18.62
C ASP A 223 -20.34 9.57 -18.65
N GLY A 224 -19.38 9.53 -17.73
CA GLY A 224 -18.29 10.50 -17.60
C GLY A 224 -18.67 11.75 -16.83
N ARG A 225 -19.93 11.92 -16.41
CA ARG A 225 -20.35 13.01 -15.53
C ARG A 225 -20.20 12.59 -14.07
N THR A 226 -19.61 13.47 -13.28
CA THR A 226 -19.45 13.29 -11.85
C THR A 226 -20.01 14.47 -11.05
N LYS A 227 -20.28 14.24 -9.77
CA LYS A 227 -20.63 15.26 -8.80
C LYS A 227 -19.87 15.04 -7.50
N GLU A 228 -19.04 16.01 -7.13
CA GLU A 228 -18.38 16.03 -5.84
C GLU A 228 -19.23 16.78 -4.81
N CYS A 229 -19.31 16.21 -3.61
CA CYS A 229 -19.97 16.78 -2.44
C CYS A 229 -19.00 16.76 -1.26
N ALA A 230 -18.95 17.85 -0.49
CA ALA A 230 -18.10 17.96 0.70
C ALA A 230 -18.65 17.20 1.92
N THR A 231 -19.82 16.58 1.78
CA THR A 231 -20.48 15.76 2.80
C THR A 231 -20.92 14.43 2.20
N ALA A 232 -21.41 13.51 3.04
CA ALA A 232 -22.14 12.34 2.56
C ALA A 232 -23.47 12.69 1.88
N GLY A 233 -23.94 13.94 1.97
CA GLY A 233 -25.29 14.35 1.58
C GLY A 233 -26.32 14.19 2.70
N THR A 234 -27.38 14.98 2.63
CA THR A 234 -28.50 14.93 3.57
C THR A 234 -29.58 13.96 3.06
N PRO A 235 -30.03 12.97 3.86
CA PRO A 235 -31.13 12.11 3.49
C PRO A 235 -32.40 12.90 3.15
N TYR A 236 -33.04 12.57 2.03
CA TYR A 236 -34.27 13.22 1.61
C TYR A 236 -35.43 12.87 2.55
N ASP A 237 -36.21 13.88 2.92
CA ASP A 237 -37.47 13.76 3.64
C ASP A 237 -38.58 14.32 2.73
N PRO A 238 -39.71 13.60 2.53
CA PRO A 238 -40.82 14.05 1.70
C PRO A 238 -41.34 15.46 2.02
N LYS A 239 -41.16 15.96 3.26
CA LYS A 239 -41.53 17.33 3.64
C LYS A 239 -40.80 18.40 2.82
N TYR A 240 -39.65 18.09 2.23
CA TYR A 240 -38.88 19.01 1.39
C TYR A 240 -39.48 19.17 -0.02
N GLY A 241 -40.38 18.27 -0.44
CA GLY A 241 -41.02 18.39 -1.75
C GLY A 241 -40.00 18.54 -2.88
N GLY A 242 -40.16 19.58 -3.71
CA GLY A 242 -39.29 19.85 -4.86
C GLY A 242 -38.10 20.79 -4.60
N THR A 243 -37.75 21.08 -3.35
CA THR A 243 -36.60 21.96 -3.05
C THR A 243 -35.27 21.29 -3.38
N ALA A 244 -34.23 22.08 -3.64
CA ALA A 244 -32.88 21.56 -3.81
C ALA A 244 -32.30 21.01 -2.49
N SER A 245 -31.39 20.04 -2.61
CA SER A 245 -30.63 19.51 -1.47
C SER A 245 -29.77 20.61 -0.84
N PRO A 246 -29.69 20.69 0.50
CA PRO A 246 -28.92 21.72 1.18
C PRO A 246 -27.40 21.55 1.03
N ASP A 247 -26.91 20.33 0.76
CA ASP A 247 -25.47 20.01 0.77
C ASP A 247 -24.99 19.21 -0.45
N CYS A 248 -25.83 18.33 -1.01
CA CYS A 248 -25.48 17.48 -2.13
C CYS A 248 -26.66 17.30 -3.08
N GLY A 249 -26.77 18.25 -4.01
CA GLY A 249 -27.76 18.26 -5.09
C GLY A 249 -27.12 18.15 -6.46
N TYR A 250 -27.87 17.60 -7.41
CA TYR A 250 -27.47 17.52 -8.81
C TYR A 250 -28.66 17.74 -9.75
N GLU A 251 -28.39 18.26 -10.94
CA GLU A 251 -29.40 18.46 -11.98
C GLU A 251 -28.93 17.76 -13.25
N PHE A 252 -29.70 16.77 -13.70
CA PHE A 252 -29.42 16.10 -14.97
C PHE A 252 -29.82 17.00 -16.14
N THR A 253 -28.93 17.12 -17.12
CA THR A 253 -29.16 17.94 -18.33
C THR A 253 -29.74 17.13 -19.50
N VAL A 254 -29.71 15.79 -19.40
CA VAL A 254 -30.16 14.85 -20.43
C VAL A 254 -30.93 13.69 -19.79
N GLY A 255 -31.92 13.16 -20.50
CA GLY A 255 -32.66 11.98 -20.07
C GLY A 255 -31.83 10.68 -20.17
N SER A 256 -32.22 9.66 -19.39
CA SER A 256 -31.58 8.35 -19.39
C SER A 256 -32.12 7.38 -20.44
N GLY A 257 -33.10 7.79 -21.26
CA GLY A 257 -33.82 6.91 -22.18
C GLY A 257 -32.96 6.21 -23.25
N THR A 258 -31.82 6.81 -23.61
CA THR A 258 -30.86 6.23 -24.57
C THR A 258 -29.81 5.32 -23.93
N LYS A 259 -29.78 5.24 -22.59
CA LYS A 259 -28.87 4.37 -21.85
C LYS A 259 -29.41 2.95 -21.81
N GLN A 260 -28.54 1.99 -21.50
CA GLN A 260 -28.94 0.61 -21.27
C GLN A 260 -30.03 0.55 -20.20
N ASN A 261 -31.11 -0.19 -20.46
CA ASN A 261 -32.29 -0.30 -19.58
C ASN A 261 -33.00 1.05 -19.27
N GLY A 262 -32.71 2.11 -20.04
CA GLY A 262 -33.32 3.43 -19.86
C GLY A 262 -32.92 4.13 -18.56
N ALA A 263 -31.76 3.81 -17.97
CA ALA A 263 -31.28 4.38 -16.71
C ALA A 263 -29.78 4.70 -16.76
N PHE A 264 -29.34 5.71 -16.00
CA PHE A 264 -27.92 5.87 -15.68
C PHE A 264 -27.50 4.81 -14.68
N THR A 265 -26.29 4.26 -14.85
CA THR A 265 -25.65 3.39 -13.86
C THR A 265 -24.76 4.28 -13.01
N ALA A 266 -25.10 4.44 -11.73
CA ALA A 266 -24.42 5.34 -10.82
C ALA A 266 -23.66 4.58 -9.72
N THR A 267 -22.58 5.19 -9.24
CA THR A 267 -21.80 4.76 -8.08
C THR A 267 -21.49 5.96 -7.20
N VAL A 268 -21.20 5.71 -5.92
CA VAL A 268 -20.67 6.73 -5.01
C VAL A 268 -19.39 6.25 -4.35
N SER A 269 -18.36 7.09 -4.38
CA SER A 269 -17.07 6.90 -3.71
C SER A 269 -16.98 7.86 -2.53
N THR A 270 -16.86 7.33 -1.31
CA THR A 270 -16.65 8.15 -0.10
C THR A 270 -15.16 8.32 0.18
N HIS A 271 -14.77 9.53 0.57
CA HIS A 271 -13.38 9.91 0.78
C HIS A 271 -13.08 10.11 2.26
N TRP A 272 -11.94 9.59 2.70
CA TRP A 272 -11.60 9.49 4.10
C TRP A 272 -10.16 9.92 4.37
N VAL A 273 -9.96 10.56 5.50
CA VAL A 273 -8.64 10.74 6.11
C VAL A 273 -8.71 10.26 7.55
N ALA A 274 -7.57 10.03 8.19
CA ALA A 274 -7.54 9.68 9.60
C ALA A 274 -6.53 10.51 10.38
N ASP A 275 -6.92 10.92 11.58
CA ASP A 275 -6.02 11.52 12.56
C ASP A 275 -5.34 10.43 13.35
N VAL A 276 -4.01 10.48 13.36
CA VAL A 276 -3.14 9.58 14.11
C VAL A 276 -2.62 10.33 15.33
N VAL A 277 -2.79 9.73 16.51
CA VAL A 277 -2.23 10.21 17.77
C VAL A 277 -1.35 9.11 18.34
N VAL A 278 -0.06 9.40 18.51
CA VAL A 278 0.90 8.57 19.24
C VAL A 278 1.11 9.19 20.61
N THR A 279 0.95 8.38 21.65
CA THR A 279 1.25 8.75 23.04
C THR A 279 2.35 7.84 23.56
N GLY A 280 3.21 8.38 24.44
CA GLY A 280 4.40 7.69 24.93
C GLY A 280 5.56 8.67 25.11
N PRO A 281 6.81 8.17 25.17
CA PRO A 281 8.00 8.99 25.36
C PRO A 281 8.21 10.06 24.27
N LYS A 282 7.80 9.75 23.03
CA LYS A 282 7.82 10.67 21.88
C LYS A 282 6.41 10.80 21.28
N PRO A 283 5.59 11.75 21.77
CA PRO A 283 4.25 11.93 21.26
C PRO A 283 4.25 12.54 19.86
N GLU A 284 3.35 12.08 18.99
CA GLU A 284 3.19 12.56 17.62
C GLU A 284 1.71 12.75 17.28
N LYS A 285 1.40 13.72 16.43
CA LYS A 285 0.07 13.92 15.86
C LYS A 285 0.17 14.32 14.39
N TYR A 286 -0.56 13.64 13.51
CA TYR A 286 -0.58 13.92 12.08
C TYR A 286 -1.82 13.30 11.43
N THR A 287 -2.11 13.68 10.18
CA THR A 287 -3.21 13.11 9.39
C THR A 287 -2.65 12.22 8.28
N ILE A 288 -3.32 11.10 8.00
CA ILE A 288 -3.03 10.20 6.88
C ILE A 288 -4.22 10.09 5.93
N SER A 289 -3.96 9.81 4.66
CA SER A 289 -5.00 9.42 3.71
C SER A 289 -5.46 7.99 3.97
N MET A 290 -6.76 7.76 3.84
CA MET A 290 -7.39 6.45 3.94
C MET A 290 -7.94 6.04 2.56
N PRO A 291 -8.06 4.73 2.26
CA PRO A 291 -8.61 4.30 0.99
C PRO A 291 -10.07 4.77 0.84
N PRO A 292 -10.50 5.20 -0.37
CA PRO A 292 -11.90 5.48 -0.61
C PRO A 292 -12.73 4.20 -0.46
N GLN A 293 -14.02 4.34 -0.18
CA GLN A 293 -14.97 3.23 -0.18
C GLN A 293 -16.04 3.47 -1.22
N ASP A 294 -16.24 2.48 -2.10
CA ASP A 294 -17.16 2.56 -3.22
C ASP A 294 -18.45 1.79 -2.92
N SER A 295 -19.57 2.29 -3.42
CA SER A 295 -20.84 1.55 -3.38
C SER A 295 -20.90 0.53 -4.50
N GLU A 296 -21.77 -0.47 -4.32
CA GLU A 296 -22.29 -1.23 -5.46
C GLU A 296 -23.01 -0.30 -6.44
N PRO A 297 -22.99 -0.61 -7.75
CA PRO A 297 -23.72 0.18 -8.74
C PRO A 297 -25.23 0.16 -8.50
N PHE A 298 -25.89 1.30 -8.72
CA PHE A 298 -27.34 1.43 -8.66
C PHE A 298 -27.85 2.25 -9.84
N THR A 299 -29.17 2.25 -10.09
CA THR A 299 -29.73 2.89 -11.28
C THR A 299 -30.47 4.17 -10.97
N VAL A 300 -30.33 5.17 -11.83
CA VAL A 300 -31.07 6.45 -11.77
C VAL A 300 -31.83 6.66 -13.07
N LYS A 301 -33.16 6.75 -12.98
CA LYS A 301 -34.03 7.03 -14.13
C LYS A 301 -34.27 8.53 -14.23
N VAL A 302 -34.07 9.09 -15.42
CA VAL A 302 -34.29 10.51 -15.70
C VAL A 302 -35.10 10.65 -16.97
N ALA A 303 -36.27 11.28 -16.88
CA ALA A 303 -37.13 11.55 -18.02
C ALA A 303 -37.02 13.01 -18.47
N GLU A 304 -37.20 13.21 -19.77
CA GLU A 304 -37.44 14.53 -20.35
C GLU A 304 -38.95 14.76 -20.42
N VAL A 305 -39.41 15.90 -19.92
CA VAL A 305 -40.82 16.30 -20.08
C VAL A 305 -40.94 17.01 -21.42
N GLN A 306 -41.61 16.36 -22.36
CA GLN A 306 -42.00 16.94 -23.64
C GLN A 306 -43.41 17.52 -23.49
N VAL A 307 -43.55 18.85 -23.62
CA VAL A 307 -44.88 19.46 -23.72
C VAL A 307 -45.32 19.34 -25.16
N LEU A 308 -46.31 18.48 -25.43
CA LEU A 308 -47.03 18.49 -26.69
C LEU A 308 -47.90 19.75 -26.70
N ASN A 309 -47.53 20.70 -27.57
CA ASN A 309 -48.30 21.93 -27.80
C ASN A 309 -49.01 21.83 -29.15
#